data_AF-A0A524IN99-F1
#
_entry.id   AF-A0A524IN99-F1
#
_cell.length_a   1.000
_cell.length_b   1.000
_cell.length_c   1.000
_cell.angle_alpha   90.00
_cell.angle_beta   90.00
_cell.angle_gamma   90.00
#
_symmetry.space_group_name_H-M   'P 1'
#
loop_
_entity.id
_entity.type
_entity.pdbx_description
1 polymer ?
#
loop_
_entity_poly.entity_id
_entity_poly.type
_entity_poly.pdbx_seq_one_letter_code
_entity_poly.pdbx_strand_id
1 'polypeptide(L)'
;MGRLTHRERVERTLNFLPTDRPAKDLGSSRVTGMNAWTYRKLRRTLGLPERTTRVYDLSQFLAEMDLELLDALGCDFIMLPLQILPLELRRAGWKPFRFWDDLDYEVPEHFHPRKTSDGALECGHGYPWNNACRKMVQGCYYFERIEIRTGGIKPTSGGISIPHQEETDWSFVKPFSDEFLRAEESAAIRLWNETDKSIVASATHSGLGLPVGYGDAIGWVMKLLTDPSHAADYMHKEAEALSKRSEGYIEAVGKYTSVFVLSQVDFGTQKSELFNPEIFKNYYLPAWKYTLDKIRKKAPAVKLFIHTCGSIKNLIPFFIEAGIHILN
;
A
#
# COMPACT_ATOMS: atom_id res chain seq x y z
N MET A 1 7.93 34.82 7.24
CA MET A 1 8.42 33.53 7.79
C MET A 1 9.70 33.16 7.05
N GLY A 2 10.71 32.61 7.73
CA GLY A 2 11.90 32.07 7.08
C GLY A 2 11.59 30.80 6.27
N ARG A 3 12.47 30.43 5.34
CA ARG A 3 12.36 29.19 4.57
C ARG A 3 12.47 27.98 5.51
N LEU A 4 11.49 27.07 5.44
CA LEU A 4 11.48 25.84 6.24
C LEU A 4 12.29 24.73 5.54
N THR A 5 12.87 23.83 6.30
CA THR A 5 13.37 22.53 5.77
C THR A 5 12.20 21.68 5.27
N HIS A 6 12.49 20.63 4.49
CA HIS A 6 11.45 19.71 4.03
C HIS A 6 10.70 19.06 5.21
N ARG A 7 11.43 18.52 6.19
CA ARG A 7 10.87 17.93 7.42
C ARG A 7 10.02 18.90 8.25
N GLU A 8 10.50 20.13 8.51
CA GLU A 8 9.73 21.13 9.28
C GLU A 8 8.44 21.54 8.57
N ARG A 9 8.48 21.66 7.23
CA ARG A 9 7.29 21.97 6.43
C ARG A 9 6.25 20.87 6.55
N VAL A 10 6.67 19.61 6.47
CA VAL A 10 5.78 18.46 6.63
C VAL A 10 5.22 18.40 8.04
N GLU A 11 6.06 18.50 9.06
CA GLU A 11 5.61 18.48 10.47
C GLU A 11 4.56 19.56 10.74
N ARG A 12 4.80 20.79 10.27
CA ARG A 12 3.81 21.88 10.39
C ARG A 12 2.55 21.62 9.59
N THR A 13 2.66 21.17 8.35
CA THR A 13 1.51 20.84 7.50
C THR A 13 0.61 19.81 8.18
N LEU A 14 1.19 18.73 8.71
CA LEU A 14 0.46 17.63 9.34
C LEU A 14 -0.10 17.97 10.73
N ASN A 15 0.26 19.13 11.28
CA ASN A 15 -0.27 19.68 12.53
C ASN A 15 -1.11 20.94 12.29
N PHE A 16 -1.51 21.21 11.04
CA PHE A 16 -2.33 22.36 10.65
C PHE A 16 -1.73 23.72 11.05
N LEU A 17 -0.40 23.82 11.05
CA LEU A 17 0.34 25.04 11.36
C LEU A 17 0.75 25.78 10.07
N PRO A 18 0.92 27.12 10.11
CA PRO A 18 1.36 27.88 8.93
C PRO A 18 2.73 27.43 8.40
N THR A 19 2.84 27.36 7.07
CA THR A 19 4.04 26.97 6.32
C THR A 19 4.46 28.05 5.32
N ASP A 20 5.68 27.94 4.80
CA ASP A 20 6.20 28.81 3.73
C ASP A 20 5.60 28.47 2.35
N ARG A 21 5.19 27.22 2.14
CA ARG A 21 4.41 26.72 1.00
C ARG A 21 3.73 25.38 1.36
N PRO A 22 2.73 24.91 0.59
CA PRO A 22 2.20 23.55 0.75
C PRO A 22 3.31 22.50 0.63
N ALA A 23 3.24 21.47 1.48
CA ALA A 23 4.07 20.28 1.34
C ALA A 23 3.65 19.48 0.10
N LYS A 24 4.63 18.93 -0.64
CA LYS A 24 4.44 18.22 -1.90
C LYS A 24 4.93 16.79 -1.77
N ASP A 25 4.07 15.84 -2.10
CA ASP A 25 4.42 14.43 -2.20
C ASP A 25 4.43 13.96 -3.66
N LEU A 26 5.38 13.09 -3.99
CA LEU A 26 5.41 12.29 -5.21
C LEU A 26 6.16 10.99 -4.93
N GLY A 27 5.45 9.87 -4.93
CA GLY A 27 6.02 8.53 -4.83
C GLY A 27 6.62 8.19 -3.47
N SER A 28 6.21 8.87 -2.39
CA SER A 28 6.54 8.41 -1.03
C SER A 28 5.74 7.18 -0.59
N SER A 29 4.74 6.77 -1.37
CA SER A 29 3.95 5.55 -1.17
C SER A 29 3.53 4.92 -2.51
N ARG A 30 2.99 3.69 -2.46
CA ARG A 30 2.43 3.00 -3.63
C ARG A 30 1.16 3.64 -4.21
N VAL A 31 0.53 4.57 -3.49
CA VAL A 31 -0.70 5.27 -3.88
C VAL A 31 -0.44 6.73 -4.27
N THR A 32 0.79 7.20 -4.09
CA THR A 32 1.25 8.52 -4.55
C THR A 32 2.33 8.40 -5.63
N GLY A 33 2.57 7.19 -6.13
CA GLY A 33 3.59 6.85 -7.12
C GLY A 33 3.29 7.32 -8.54
N MET A 34 4.24 7.04 -9.43
CA MET A 34 4.14 7.37 -10.85
C MET A 34 4.48 6.14 -11.69
N ASN A 35 3.68 5.93 -12.74
CA ASN A 35 3.95 4.91 -13.74
C ASN A 35 5.36 5.10 -14.37
N ALA A 36 6.05 3.99 -14.63
CA ALA A 36 7.44 3.99 -15.09
C ALA A 36 7.68 4.73 -16.43
N TRP A 37 6.73 4.69 -17.37
CA TRP A 37 6.83 5.45 -18.61
C TRP A 37 6.75 6.96 -18.37
N THR A 38 5.82 7.38 -17.51
CA THR A 38 5.64 8.80 -17.16
C THR A 38 6.86 9.33 -16.41
N TYR A 39 7.44 8.54 -15.51
CA TYR A 39 8.67 8.89 -14.80
C TYR A 39 9.83 9.19 -15.79
N ARG A 40 10.05 8.32 -16.78
CA ARG A 40 11.11 8.52 -17.78
C ARG A 40 10.87 9.81 -18.59
N LYS A 41 9.63 10.05 -19.02
CA LYS A 41 9.26 11.28 -19.74
C LYS A 41 9.49 12.52 -18.86
N LEU A 42 9.10 12.47 -17.59
CA LEU A 42 9.27 13.57 -16.64
C LEU A 42 10.75 13.91 -16.43
N ARG A 43 11.63 12.91 -16.25
CA ARG A 43 13.08 13.16 -16.13
C ARG A 43 13.64 13.90 -17.35
N ARG A 44 13.28 13.46 -18.56
CA ARG A 44 13.70 14.11 -19.80
C ARG A 44 13.19 15.56 -19.89
N THR A 45 11.93 15.80 -19.55
CA THR A 45 11.33 17.14 -19.53
C THR A 45 12.03 18.07 -18.55
N LEU A 46 12.50 17.55 -17.41
CA LEU A 46 13.24 18.31 -16.41
C LEU A 46 14.74 18.47 -16.74
N GLY A 47 15.22 17.89 -17.85
CA GLY A 47 16.64 17.92 -18.22
C GLY A 47 17.55 17.11 -17.28
N LEU A 48 16.98 16.15 -16.54
CA LEU A 48 17.75 15.28 -15.63
C LEU A 48 18.50 14.21 -16.42
N PRO A 49 19.66 13.73 -15.93
CA PRO A 49 20.41 12.66 -16.57
C PRO A 49 19.54 11.41 -16.83
N GLU A 50 19.73 10.80 -18.00
CA GLU A 50 19.08 9.53 -18.32
C GLU A 50 19.57 8.43 -17.40
N ARG A 51 18.63 7.62 -16.90
CA ARG A 51 18.88 6.47 -16.04
C ARG A 51 17.91 5.36 -16.40
N THR A 52 18.35 4.11 -16.25
CA THR A 52 17.47 2.96 -16.39
C THR A 52 16.35 3.07 -15.34
N THR A 53 15.10 2.95 -15.78
CA THR A 53 13.95 3.10 -14.89
C THR A 53 13.76 1.81 -14.10
N ARG A 54 13.78 1.95 -12.78
CA ARG A 54 13.53 0.85 -11.86
C ARG A 54 12.05 0.71 -11.54
N VAL A 55 11.47 -0.44 -11.86
CA VAL A 55 10.04 -0.75 -11.65
C VAL A 55 9.91 -1.61 -10.39
N TYR A 56 9.74 -0.96 -9.24
CA TYR A 56 9.68 -1.66 -7.94
C TYR A 56 8.31 -2.28 -7.66
N ASP A 57 7.23 -1.69 -8.20
CA ASP A 57 5.88 -2.23 -8.14
C ASP A 57 5.46 -2.70 -9.53
N LEU A 58 5.69 -3.98 -9.80
CA LEU A 58 5.30 -4.58 -11.07
C LEU A 58 3.79 -4.73 -11.23
N SER A 59 3.00 -4.75 -10.14
CA SER A 59 1.54 -4.86 -10.26
C SER A 59 0.95 -3.60 -10.87
N GLN A 60 1.37 -2.43 -10.37
CA GLN A 60 0.90 -1.11 -10.82
C GLN A 60 1.85 -0.46 -11.84
N PHE A 61 2.96 -1.13 -12.17
CA PHE A 61 4.00 -0.64 -13.06
C PHE A 61 4.60 0.72 -12.62
N LEU A 62 4.87 0.87 -11.32
CA LEU A 62 5.39 2.13 -10.74
C LEU A 62 6.91 2.17 -10.75
N ALA A 63 7.45 3.34 -11.08
CA ALA A 63 8.88 3.63 -10.94
C ALA A 63 9.25 3.94 -9.48
N GLU A 64 10.47 3.57 -9.10
CA GLU A 64 11.09 4.07 -7.87
C GLU A 64 11.57 5.52 -8.09
N MET A 65 11.09 6.45 -7.26
CA MET A 65 11.51 7.86 -7.33
C MET A 65 12.90 8.02 -6.70
N ASP A 66 13.83 8.64 -7.42
CA ASP A 66 15.16 8.99 -6.93
C ASP A 66 15.21 10.42 -6.38
N LEU A 67 16.21 10.70 -5.53
CA LEU A 67 16.40 12.01 -4.91
C LEU A 67 16.57 13.14 -5.91
N GLU A 68 17.26 12.95 -7.04
CA GLU A 68 17.47 14.01 -8.03
C GLU A 68 16.13 14.50 -8.60
N LEU A 69 15.22 13.57 -8.92
CA LEU A 69 13.87 13.90 -9.38
C LEU A 69 13.06 14.60 -8.29
N LEU A 70 13.08 14.08 -7.07
CA LEU A 70 12.34 14.64 -5.94
C LEU A 70 12.83 16.06 -5.60
N ASP A 71 14.15 16.30 -5.68
CA ASP A 71 14.76 17.60 -5.44
C ASP A 71 14.41 18.61 -6.55
N ALA A 72 14.46 18.18 -7.82
CA ALA A 72 14.08 19.03 -8.95
C ALA A 72 12.62 19.51 -8.87
N LEU A 73 11.72 18.72 -8.27
CA LEU A 73 10.32 19.06 -8.07
C LEU A 73 10.03 19.76 -6.73
N GLY A 74 11.04 19.81 -5.84
CA GLY A 74 10.91 20.31 -4.48
C GLY A 74 9.95 19.48 -3.63
N CYS A 75 9.91 18.16 -3.83
CA CYS A 75 9.13 17.21 -3.03
C CYS A 75 9.68 17.14 -1.61
N ASP A 76 8.77 17.05 -0.64
CA ASP A 76 9.07 17.11 0.80
C ASP A 76 9.07 15.73 1.47
N PHE A 77 8.62 14.70 0.78
CA PHE A 77 8.50 13.34 1.27
C PHE A 77 9.39 12.37 0.50
N ILE A 78 9.73 11.25 1.15
CA ILE A 78 10.41 10.11 0.54
C ILE A 78 9.88 8.79 1.10
N MET A 79 9.80 7.76 0.27
CA MET A 79 9.38 6.44 0.70
C MET A 79 10.50 5.74 1.48
N LEU A 80 10.18 5.14 2.62
CA LEU A 80 11.02 4.09 3.20
C LEU A 80 10.99 2.87 2.26
N PRO A 81 12.13 2.46 1.65
CA PRO A 81 12.12 1.45 0.61
C PRO A 81 11.57 0.11 1.10
N LEU A 82 10.57 -0.42 0.40
CA LEU A 82 9.96 -1.70 0.75
C LEU A 82 10.95 -2.87 0.57
N GLN A 83 11.19 -3.66 1.61
CA GLN A 83 12.00 -4.89 1.53
C GLN A 83 11.22 -6.04 0.87
N ILE A 84 9.91 -6.07 1.11
CA ILE A 84 8.96 -6.96 0.44
C ILE A 84 8.21 -6.11 -0.57
N LEU A 85 8.51 -6.33 -1.83
CA LEU A 85 7.91 -5.66 -2.98
C LEU A 85 6.56 -6.31 -3.32
N PRO A 86 5.71 -5.63 -4.11
CA PRO A 86 4.49 -6.22 -4.65
C PRO A 86 4.75 -7.55 -5.36
N LEU A 87 3.76 -8.45 -5.32
CA LEU A 87 3.90 -9.86 -5.73
C LEU A 87 4.83 -10.68 -4.83
N GLU A 88 5.02 -10.28 -3.57
CA GLU A 88 5.87 -10.99 -2.59
C GLU A 88 7.32 -11.18 -3.07
N LEU A 89 7.78 -10.28 -3.94
CA LEU A 89 9.15 -10.25 -4.40
C LEU A 89 10.04 -9.62 -3.33
N ARG A 90 11.32 -10.03 -3.27
CA ARG A 90 12.29 -9.44 -2.35
C ARG A 90 13.08 -8.31 -3.01
N ARG A 91 13.36 -7.24 -2.26
CA ARG A 91 14.36 -6.22 -2.63
C ARG A 91 15.78 -6.74 -2.38
N ALA A 92 16.17 -7.79 -3.10
CA ALA A 92 17.50 -8.41 -2.96
C ALA A 92 18.47 -7.97 -4.07
N GLY A 93 17.94 -7.56 -5.22
CA GLY A 93 18.71 -7.19 -6.40
C GLY A 93 17.81 -6.73 -7.53
N TRP A 94 18.43 -6.18 -8.57
CA TRP A 94 17.77 -5.69 -9.77
C TRP A 94 18.39 -6.36 -10.99
N LYS A 95 17.57 -6.66 -11.98
CA LYS A 95 18.03 -7.19 -13.27
C LYS A 95 17.48 -6.38 -14.44
N PRO A 96 18.22 -6.30 -15.54
CA PRO A 96 17.68 -5.73 -16.77
C PRO A 96 16.49 -6.55 -17.26
N PHE A 97 15.45 -5.86 -17.72
CA PHE A 97 14.29 -6.48 -18.35
C PHE A 97 13.72 -5.52 -19.39
N ARG A 98 13.30 -6.10 -20.52
CA ARG A 98 12.72 -5.36 -21.64
C ARG A 98 11.27 -5.78 -21.79
N PHE A 99 10.35 -4.82 -21.67
CA PHE A 99 8.95 -5.03 -21.98
C PHE A 99 8.73 -4.86 -23.50
N TRP A 100 7.49 -4.95 -23.97
CA TRP A 100 7.16 -4.85 -25.40
C TRP A 100 7.36 -3.46 -26.01
N ASP A 101 7.65 -2.45 -25.20
CA ASP A 101 7.85 -1.07 -25.64
C ASP A 101 9.31 -0.78 -26.06
N ASP A 102 10.15 -1.82 -26.08
CA ASP A 102 11.55 -1.76 -26.50
C ASP A 102 12.45 -0.84 -25.66
N LEU A 103 12.04 -0.54 -24.42
CA LEU A 103 12.84 0.20 -23.46
C LEU A 103 13.43 -0.72 -22.39
N ASP A 104 14.62 -0.36 -21.91
CA ASP A 104 15.29 -1.11 -20.86
C ASP A 104 14.86 -0.62 -19.47
N TYR A 105 14.53 -1.58 -18.60
CA TYR A 105 14.12 -1.37 -17.23
C TYR A 105 14.97 -2.19 -16.26
N GLU A 106 15.01 -1.75 -15.01
CA GLU A 106 15.42 -2.59 -13.90
C GLU A 106 14.18 -3.13 -13.20
N VAL A 107 14.09 -4.45 -13.07
CA VAL A 107 13.03 -5.14 -12.33
C VAL A 107 13.65 -5.95 -11.19
N PRO A 108 12.89 -6.32 -10.15
CA PRO A 108 13.41 -7.17 -9.09
C PRO A 108 14.03 -8.44 -9.66
N GLU A 109 15.19 -8.83 -9.13
CA GLU A 109 15.99 -9.97 -9.63
C GLU A 109 15.14 -11.24 -9.83
N HIS A 110 14.28 -11.53 -8.87
CA HIS A 110 13.41 -12.71 -8.87
C HIS A 110 12.10 -12.54 -9.65
N PHE A 111 11.94 -11.48 -10.43
CA PHE A 111 10.81 -11.34 -11.35
C PHE A 111 11.02 -12.20 -12.60
N HIS A 112 10.44 -13.40 -12.63
CA HIS A 112 10.51 -14.32 -13.77
C HIS A 112 9.13 -14.54 -14.37
N PRO A 113 8.59 -13.61 -15.20
CA PRO A 113 7.30 -13.81 -15.84
C PRO A 113 7.39 -14.90 -16.92
N ARG A 114 6.28 -15.61 -17.13
CA ARG A 114 6.10 -16.51 -18.27
C ARG A 114 5.47 -15.73 -19.42
N LYS A 115 6.11 -15.76 -20.59
CA LYS A 115 5.51 -15.21 -21.81
C LYS A 115 4.53 -16.23 -22.41
N THR A 116 3.30 -15.80 -22.67
CA THR A 116 2.26 -16.61 -23.29
C THR A 116 2.33 -16.53 -24.82
N SER A 117 1.60 -17.42 -25.52
CA SER A 117 1.60 -17.48 -26.99
C SER A 117 1.05 -16.22 -27.65
N ASP A 118 0.17 -15.50 -26.97
CA ASP A 118 -0.39 -14.19 -27.38
C ASP A 118 0.55 -13.01 -27.04
N GLY A 119 1.76 -13.28 -26.52
CA GLY A 119 2.76 -12.26 -26.19
C GLY A 119 2.58 -11.58 -24.83
N ALA A 120 1.54 -11.91 -24.08
CA ALA A 120 1.34 -11.39 -22.73
C ALA A 120 2.37 -11.96 -21.72
N LEU A 121 2.50 -11.28 -20.59
CA LEU A 121 3.36 -11.69 -19.48
C LEU A 121 2.51 -12.14 -18.29
N GLU A 122 2.72 -13.36 -17.82
CA GLU A 122 2.09 -13.88 -16.61
C GLU A 122 3.09 -13.98 -15.46
N CYS A 123 2.68 -13.62 -14.24
CA CYS A 123 3.50 -13.79 -13.05
C CYS A 123 2.68 -14.17 -11.82
N GLY A 124 3.36 -14.69 -10.80
CA GLY A 124 2.78 -15.12 -9.54
C GLY A 124 3.42 -14.45 -8.33
N HIS A 125 3.00 -14.87 -7.13
CA HIS A 125 3.58 -14.43 -5.87
C HIS A 125 4.89 -15.19 -5.59
N GLY A 126 5.94 -14.44 -5.27
CA GLY A 126 7.26 -14.96 -4.93
C GLY A 126 8.01 -15.58 -6.12
N TYR A 127 9.11 -16.27 -5.79
CA TYR A 127 9.89 -17.05 -6.74
C TYR A 127 10.46 -18.30 -6.04
N PRO A 128 10.36 -19.50 -6.64
CA PRO A 128 9.56 -19.79 -7.84
C PRO A 128 8.07 -19.61 -7.57
N TRP A 129 7.28 -19.34 -8.62
CA TRP A 129 5.82 -19.28 -8.54
C TRP A 129 5.21 -20.37 -9.42
N ASN A 130 4.09 -20.95 -8.98
CA ASN A 130 3.45 -22.08 -9.68
C ASN A 130 2.17 -21.68 -10.42
N ASN A 131 1.34 -20.83 -9.83
CA ASN A 131 0.11 -20.35 -10.48
C ASN A 131 0.21 -18.84 -10.72
N ALA A 132 -0.07 -18.44 -11.96
CA ALA A 132 -0.16 -17.03 -12.33
C ALA A 132 -1.29 -16.36 -11.53
N CYS A 133 -1.01 -15.19 -10.96
CA CYS A 133 -2.03 -14.34 -10.34
C CYS A 133 -2.19 -13.01 -11.09
N ARG A 134 -1.24 -12.66 -11.96
CA ARG A 134 -1.28 -11.45 -12.78
C ARG A 134 -0.97 -11.73 -14.24
N LYS A 135 -1.60 -10.95 -15.13
CA LYS A 135 -1.34 -10.93 -16.57
C LYS A 135 -1.16 -9.49 -17.06
N MET A 136 -0.12 -9.25 -17.84
CA MET A 136 0.11 -8.02 -18.57
C MET A 136 -0.07 -8.32 -20.05
N VAL A 137 -1.21 -7.94 -20.62
CA VAL A 137 -1.44 -8.07 -22.06
C VAL A 137 -0.51 -7.08 -22.78
N GLN A 138 0.02 -7.48 -23.94
CA GLN A 138 0.87 -6.60 -24.72
C GLN A 138 0.15 -5.27 -25.03
N GLY A 139 0.82 -4.15 -24.73
CA GLY A 139 0.27 -2.80 -24.90
C GLY A 139 -0.48 -2.24 -23.68
N CYS A 140 -0.75 -3.04 -22.64
CA CYS A 140 -1.44 -2.58 -21.43
C CYS A 140 -0.48 -1.95 -20.42
N TYR A 141 -0.91 -0.91 -19.71
CA TYR A 141 -0.02 -0.19 -18.79
C TYR A 141 0.23 -0.88 -17.43
N TYR A 142 -0.46 -1.99 -17.15
CA TYR A 142 -0.52 -2.60 -15.82
C TYR A 142 -0.61 -4.13 -15.88
N PHE A 143 -0.21 -4.79 -14.80
CA PHE A 143 -0.47 -6.21 -14.58
C PHE A 143 -1.85 -6.39 -13.92
N GLU A 144 -2.81 -6.85 -14.71
CA GLU A 144 -4.17 -7.12 -14.24
C GLU A 144 -4.23 -8.42 -13.43
N ARG A 145 -5.23 -8.55 -12.57
CA ARG A 145 -5.50 -9.82 -11.84
C ARG A 145 -6.15 -10.79 -12.82
N ILE A 146 -5.64 -12.02 -12.90
CA ILE A 146 -6.19 -13.04 -13.81
C ILE A 146 -7.53 -13.57 -13.27
N GLU A 147 -7.57 -13.95 -11.99
CA GLU A 147 -8.81 -14.26 -11.29
C GLU A 147 -8.51 -14.40 -9.79
N ILE A 148 -9.53 -14.18 -8.96
CA ILE A 148 -9.40 -14.12 -7.51
C ILE A 148 -9.48 -15.55 -6.97
N ARG A 149 -8.38 -16.05 -6.42
CA ARG A 149 -8.23 -17.42 -5.86
C ARG A 149 -9.17 -17.78 -4.70
N THR A 150 -10.10 -16.91 -4.35
CA THR A 150 -10.89 -16.99 -3.11
C THR A 150 -12.33 -17.44 -3.37
N GLY A 151 -12.61 -17.99 -4.56
CA GLY A 151 -13.90 -18.61 -4.86
C GLY A 151 -15.05 -17.62 -4.73
N GLY A 152 -15.06 -16.58 -5.57
CA GLY A 152 -16.06 -15.51 -5.55
C GLY A 152 -17.51 -15.99 -5.62
N ILE A 153 -18.43 -15.05 -5.50
CA ILE A 153 -19.87 -15.29 -5.48
C ILE A 153 -20.31 -16.22 -6.63
N LYS A 154 -20.96 -17.35 -6.31
CA LYS A 154 -21.38 -18.35 -7.31
C LYS A 154 -22.90 -18.46 -7.41
N PRO A 155 -23.47 -18.54 -8.63
CA PRO A 155 -24.87 -18.91 -8.81
C PRO A 155 -25.13 -20.34 -8.30
N THR A 156 -26.27 -20.57 -7.66
CA THR A 156 -26.76 -21.90 -7.26
C THR A 156 -28.23 -22.08 -7.65
N SER A 157 -28.74 -23.31 -7.57
CA SER A 157 -30.15 -23.62 -7.87
C SER A 157 -31.14 -22.90 -6.94
N GLY A 158 -30.69 -22.41 -5.78
CA GLY A 158 -31.49 -21.68 -4.79
C GLY A 158 -31.11 -20.20 -4.63
N GLY A 159 -30.27 -19.65 -5.52
CA GLY A 159 -29.85 -18.25 -5.47
C GLY A 159 -28.34 -18.10 -5.65
N ILE A 160 -27.68 -17.58 -4.62
CA ILE A 160 -26.27 -17.22 -4.66
C ILE A 160 -25.54 -17.82 -3.45
N SER A 161 -24.40 -18.44 -3.69
CA SER A 161 -23.48 -18.89 -2.64
C SER A 161 -22.48 -17.76 -2.34
N ILE A 162 -22.48 -17.31 -1.09
CA ILE A 162 -21.51 -16.34 -0.56
C ILE A 162 -20.33 -17.13 0.01
N PRO A 163 -19.08 -16.75 -0.32
CA PRO A 163 -17.90 -17.45 0.20
C PRO A 163 -17.87 -17.41 1.73
N HIS A 164 -17.47 -18.52 2.34
CA HIS A 164 -17.30 -18.66 3.77
C HIS A 164 -16.00 -19.41 4.05
N GLN A 165 -15.29 -18.96 5.07
CA GLN A 165 -14.11 -19.62 5.59
C GLN A 165 -14.36 -20.00 7.04
N GLU A 166 -14.16 -21.26 7.37
CA GLU A 166 -14.20 -21.74 8.75
C GLU A 166 -13.13 -21.02 9.56
N GLU A 167 -13.38 -20.81 10.86
CA GLU A 167 -12.43 -20.12 11.74
C GLU A 167 -11.04 -20.78 11.77
N THR A 168 -10.98 -22.09 11.59
CA THR A 168 -9.73 -22.87 11.53
C THR A 168 -8.89 -22.56 10.30
N ASP A 169 -9.50 -22.02 9.25
CA ASP A 169 -8.84 -21.66 7.99
C ASP A 169 -8.37 -20.20 7.97
N TRP A 170 -8.72 -19.40 8.99
CA TRP A 170 -8.31 -18.01 9.06
C TRP A 170 -6.79 -17.90 9.22
N SER A 171 -6.17 -17.16 8.30
CA SER A 171 -4.73 -16.92 8.30
C SER A 171 -4.45 -15.43 8.40
N PHE A 172 -3.94 -15.01 9.56
CA PHE A 172 -3.59 -13.62 9.82
C PHE A 172 -2.10 -13.35 9.68
N VAL A 173 -1.79 -12.06 9.54
CA VAL A 173 -0.43 -11.54 9.50
C VAL A 173 0.33 -11.88 10.80
N LYS A 174 1.57 -12.36 10.65
CA LYS A 174 2.48 -12.60 11.80
C LYS A 174 3.32 -11.34 12.10
N PRO A 175 3.83 -11.17 13.33
CA PRO A 175 4.87 -10.19 13.61
C PRO A 175 6.07 -10.33 12.66
N PHE A 176 6.74 -9.21 12.38
CA PHE A 176 7.99 -9.24 11.63
C PHE A 176 9.12 -9.86 12.48
N SER A 177 10.11 -10.47 11.81
CA SER A 177 11.32 -10.96 12.50
C SER A 177 12.22 -9.78 12.90
N ASP A 178 13.04 -9.98 13.93
CA ASP A 178 13.99 -8.95 14.36
C ASP A 178 15.00 -8.57 13.26
N GLU A 179 15.37 -9.53 12.41
CA GLU A 179 16.23 -9.28 11.25
C GLU A 179 15.57 -8.30 10.27
N PHE A 180 14.28 -8.50 9.98
CA PHE A 180 13.51 -7.60 9.13
C PHE A 180 13.42 -6.21 9.76
N LEU A 181 13.07 -6.13 11.05
CA LEU A 181 12.93 -4.87 11.77
C LEU A 181 14.26 -4.08 11.82
N ARG A 182 15.39 -4.75 12.05
CA ARG A 182 16.72 -4.11 12.01
C ARG A 182 17.08 -3.59 10.61
N ALA A 183 16.70 -4.31 9.55
CA ALA A 183 16.93 -3.86 8.18
C ALA A 183 16.12 -2.59 7.86
N GLU A 184 14.86 -2.54 8.29
CA GLU A 184 13.99 -1.38 8.13
C GLU A 184 14.47 -0.17 8.94
N GLU A 185 14.84 -0.37 10.21
CA GLU A 185 15.43 0.66 11.05
C GLU A 185 16.72 1.22 10.41
N SER A 186 17.60 0.33 9.93
CA SER A 186 18.84 0.74 9.26
C SER A 186 18.56 1.57 8.00
N ALA A 187 17.53 1.22 7.22
CA ALA A 187 17.12 2.00 6.05
C ALA A 187 16.55 3.37 6.44
N ALA A 188 15.74 3.43 7.51
CA ALA A 188 15.17 4.66 8.01
C ALA A 188 16.26 5.61 8.57
N ILE A 189 17.24 5.08 9.31
CA ILE A 189 18.40 5.84 9.82
C ILE A 189 19.22 6.42 8.66
N ARG A 190 19.51 5.63 7.63
CA ARG A 190 20.26 6.12 6.46
C ARG A 190 19.54 7.28 5.80
N LEU A 191 18.27 7.11 5.45
CA LEU A 191 17.48 8.19 4.84
C LEU A 191 17.39 9.43 5.73
N TRP A 192 17.21 9.25 7.04
CA TRP A 192 17.13 10.37 7.98
C TRP A 192 18.40 11.23 8.03
N ASN A 193 19.56 10.60 7.82
CA ASN A 193 20.86 11.27 7.81
C ASN A 193 21.24 11.80 6.42
N GLU A 194 20.79 11.16 5.35
CA GLU A 194 21.15 11.50 3.97
C GLU A 194 20.26 12.58 3.34
N THR A 195 19.03 12.79 3.86
CA THR A 195 18.11 13.80 3.34
C THR A 195 17.31 14.49 4.43
N ASP A 196 16.88 15.72 4.19
CA ASP A 196 15.96 16.46 5.06
C ASP A 196 14.47 16.20 4.74
N LYS A 197 14.15 15.33 3.77
CA LYS A 197 12.77 14.94 3.44
C LYS A 197 12.13 14.10 4.55
N SER A 198 10.82 14.22 4.70
CA SER A 198 10.04 13.39 5.63
C SER A 198 9.84 11.98 5.10
N ILE A 199 10.21 10.99 5.92
CA ILE A 199 10.09 9.58 5.55
C ILE A 199 8.64 9.12 5.74
N VAL A 200 8.13 8.42 4.73
CA VAL A 200 6.83 7.74 4.74
C VAL A 200 7.08 6.24 4.77
N ALA A 201 6.65 5.58 5.83
CA ALA A 201 6.73 4.14 5.97
C ALA A 201 5.38 3.50 5.64
N SER A 202 5.42 2.28 5.11
CA SER A 202 4.23 1.47 4.88
C SER A 202 4.51 0.06 5.38
N ALA A 203 3.66 -0.46 6.26
CA ALA A 203 3.69 -1.89 6.51
C ALA A 203 3.19 -2.57 5.24
N THR A 204 3.99 -3.50 4.73
CA THR A 204 3.87 -4.17 3.42
C THR A 204 2.57 -4.97 3.21
N HIS A 205 1.58 -4.86 4.09
CA HIS A 205 0.25 -5.45 3.97
C HIS A 205 -0.82 -4.44 4.39
N SER A 206 -1.78 -4.20 3.50
CA SER A 206 -3.04 -3.52 3.79
C SER A 206 -3.94 -4.45 4.62
N GLY A 207 -3.69 -4.53 5.93
CA GLY A 207 -4.63 -5.16 6.87
C GLY A 207 -5.73 -4.19 7.30
N LEU A 208 -6.86 -4.72 7.79
CA LEU A 208 -8.09 -4.00 8.15
C LEU A 208 -8.91 -3.47 6.95
N GLY A 209 -8.99 -4.26 5.89
CA GLY A 209 -9.70 -3.88 4.67
C GLY A 209 -10.56 -5.01 4.12
N LEU A 210 -10.07 -5.65 3.06
CA LEU A 210 -10.75 -6.76 2.41
C LEU A 210 -10.02 -8.07 2.75
N PRO A 211 -10.62 -8.95 3.56
CA PRO A 211 -9.97 -10.18 3.94
C PRO A 211 -9.80 -11.13 2.76
N VAL A 212 -8.66 -11.81 2.74
CA VAL A 212 -8.40 -12.86 1.76
C VAL A 212 -9.30 -14.04 2.09
N GLY A 213 -9.96 -14.59 1.07
CA GLY A 213 -10.73 -15.83 1.21
C GLY A 213 -12.24 -15.68 1.15
N TYR A 214 -12.75 -14.46 1.20
CA TYR A 214 -14.18 -14.17 1.11
C TYR A 214 -14.61 -13.74 -0.30
N GLY A 215 -13.96 -14.27 -1.33
CA GLY A 215 -14.11 -13.74 -2.69
C GLY A 215 -13.35 -12.42 -2.83
N ASP A 216 -14.10 -11.37 -3.17
CA ASP A 216 -13.62 -10.02 -3.42
C ASP A 216 -14.25 -9.01 -2.44
N ALA A 217 -14.17 -7.72 -2.77
CA ALA A 217 -14.81 -6.68 -1.99
C ALA A 217 -16.32 -6.92 -1.82
N ILE A 218 -16.98 -7.42 -2.87
CA ILE A 218 -18.42 -7.67 -2.87
C ILE A 218 -18.73 -8.89 -2.00
N GLY A 219 -17.98 -9.98 -2.15
CA GLY A 219 -18.14 -11.18 -1.33
C GLY A 219 -17.99 -10.90 0.16
N TRP A 220 -17.02 -10.07 0.54
CA TRP A 220 -16.86 -9.64 1.94
C TRP A 220 -18.00 -8.75 2.44
N VAL A 221 -18.45 -7.77 1.65
CA VAL A 221 -19.61 -6.93 2.00
C VAL A 221 -20.88 -7.79 2.18
N MET A 222 -21.09 -8.78 1.32
CA MET A 222 -22.20 -9.73 1.46
C MET A 222 -22.05 -10.56 2.74
N LYS A 223 -20.83 -10.96 3.11
CA LYS A 223 -20.57 -11.67 4.37
C LYS A 223 -20.91 -10.79 5.59
N LEU A 224 -20.51 -9.53 5.60
CA LEU A 224 -20.86 -8.55 6.65
C LEU A 224 -22.39 -8.38 6.82
N LEU A 225 -23.15 -8.47 5.74
CA LEU A 225 -24.61 -8.33 5.76
C LEU A 225 -25.34 -9.61 6.18
N THR A 226 -24.82 -10.77 5.80
CA THR A 226 -25.51 -12.06 5.96
C THR A 226 -25.07 -12.84 7.18
N ASP A 227 -23.87 -12.57 7.70
CA ASP A 227 -23.29 -13.25 8.85
C ASP A 227 -22.40 -12.26 9.65
N PRO A 228 -23.02 -11.26 10.28
CA PRO A 228 -22.30 -10.16 10.92
C PRO A 228 -21.48 -10.60 12.14
N SER A 229 -21.88 -11.67 12.84
CA SER A 229 -21.12 -12.18 13.99
C SER A 229 -19.77 -12.75 13.54
N HIS A 230 -19.80 -13.63 12.54
CA HIS A 230 -18.59 -14.20 11.95
C HIS A 230 -17.65 -13.12 11.41
N ALA A 231 -18.20 -12.13 10.70
CA ALA A 231 -17.43 -11.03 10.15
C ALA A 231 -16.80 -10.15 11.25
N ALA A 232 -17.53 -9.87 12.34
CA ALA A 232 -17.02 -9.13 13.48
C ALA A 232 -15.88 -9.88 14.19
N ASP A 233 -16.03 -11.18 14.40
CA ASP A 233 -15.01 -12.03 15.02
C ASP A 233 -13.74 -12.10 14.16
N TYR A 234 -13.89 -12.23 12.85
CA TYR A 234 -12.77 -12.17 11.91
C TYR A 234 -12.04 -10.83 12.01
N MET A 235 -12.77 -9.72 11.93
CA MET A 235 -12.19 -8.36 11.98
C MET A 235 -11.45 -8.10 13.30
N HIS A 236 -11.98 -8.61 14.41
CA HIS A 236 -11.33 -8.50 15.71
C HIS A 236 -10.00 -9.27 15.73
N LYS A 237 -9.98 -10.54 15.31
CA LYS A 237 -8.74 -11.34 15.26
C LYS A 237 -7.73 -10.76 14.25
N GLU A 238 -8.18 -10.20 13.14
CA GLU A 238 -7.32 -9.49 12.20
C GLU A 238 -6.70 -8.24 12.85
N ALA A 239 -7.49 -7.44 13.57
CA ALA A 239 -7.01 -6.26 14.26
C ALA A 239 -5.95 -6.58 15.32
N GLU A 240 -6.11 -7.66 16.08
CA GLU A 240 -5.10 -8.13 17.04
C GLU A 240 -3.79 -8.54 16.38
N ALA A 241 -3.89 -9.29 15.27
CA ALA A 241 -2.72 -9.74 14.52
C ALA A 241 -1.98 -8.55 13.89
N LEU A 242 -2.72 -7.65 13.24
CA LEU A 242 -2.16 -6.45 12.62
C LEU A 242 -1.57 -5.50 13.67
N SER A 243 -2.20 -5.36 14.83
CA SER A 243 -1.69 -4.48 15.87
C SER A 243 -0.34 -4.96 16.38
N LYS A 244 -0.19 -6.27 16.67
CA LYS A 244 1.10 -6.84 17.11
C LYS A 244 2.20 -6.62 16.08
N ARG A 245 1.89 -6.81 14.79
CA ARG A 245 2.84 -6.57 13.69
C ARG A 245 3.21 -5.09 13.56
N SER A 246 2.22 -4.20 13.68
CA SER A 246 2.40 -2.76 13.52
C SER A 246 3.11 -2.13 14.71
N GLU A 247 2.87 -2.61 15.93
CA GLU A 247 3.58 -2.18 17.15
C GLU A 247 5.09 -2.44 17.01
N GLY A 248 5.51 -3.65 16.62
CA GLY A 248 6.93 -3.95 16.41
C GLY A 248 7.56 -3.16 15.27
N TYR A 249 6.82 -2.96 14.18
CA TYR A 249 7.30 -2.17 13.04
C TYR A 249 7.50 -0.69 13.41
N ILE A 250 6.51 -0.07 14.04
CA ILE A 250 6.58 1.35 14.38
C ILE A 250 7.56 1.65 15.50
N GLU A 251 7.80 0.69 16.40
CA GLU A 251 8.87 0.79 17.41
C GLU A 251 10.26 0.86 16.77
N ALA A 252 10.47 0.13 15.66
CA ALA A 252 11.74 0.15 14.92
C ALA A 252 11.94 1.43 14.09
N VAL A 253 10.93 1.90 13.36
CA VAL A 253 11.11 2.98 12.37
C VAL A 253 10.48 4.32 12.75
N GLY A 254 9.61 4.34 13.77
CA GLY A 254 8.75 5.49 14.09
C GLY A 254 9.50 6.74 14.49
N LYS A 255 10.70 6.60 15.08
CA LYS A 255 11.58 7.75 15.44
C LYS A 255 12.05 8.55 14.21
N TYR A 256 12.11 7.91 13.05
CA TYR A 256 12.65 8.48 11.81
C TYR A 256 11.56 8.79 10.78
N THR A 257 10.33 8.37 11.06
CA THR A 257 9.22 8.40 10.11
C THR A 257 8.22 9.49 10.50
N SER A 258 7.71 10.25 9.53
CA SER A 258 6.65 11.23 9.78
C SER A 258 5.25 10.64 9.54
N VAL A 259 5.13 9.73 8.58
CA VAL A 259 3.85 9.16 8.14
C VAL A 259 3.92 7.64 8.06
N PHE A 260 2.89 6.97 8.58
CA PHE A 260 2.70 5.53 8.43
C PHE A 260 1.43 5.25 7.63
N VAL A 261 1.61 4.64 6.45
CA VAL A 261 0.52 4.19 5.57
C VAL A 261 -0.07 2.91 6.14
N LEU A 262 -1.28 3.03 6.69
CA LEU A 262 -2.02 1.93 7.31
C LEU A 262 -2.74 1.07 6.28
N SER A 263 -3.49 1.70 5.37
CA SER A 263 -4.36 1.01 4.43
C SER A 263 -4.39 1.72 3.07
N GLN A 264 -4.55 0.94 2.02
CA GLN A 264 -4.66 1.36 0.62
C GLN A 264 -5.91 0.75 -0.02
N VAL A 265 -6.93 0.46 0.81
CA VAL A 265 -8.16 -0.20 0.37
C VAL A 265 -9.20 0.84 0.00
N ASP A 266 -9.81 0.64 -1.16
CA ASP A 266 -10.87 1.50 -1.67
C ASP A 266 -12.21 1.15 -1.02
N PHE A 267 -12.81 2.15 -0.37
CA PHE A 267 -14.14 2.09 0.22
C PHE A 267 -15.17 2.91 -0.57
N GLY A 268 -14.75 3.54 -1.67
CA GLY A 268 -15.61 4.35 -2.53
C GLY A 268 -15.75 3.77 -3.93
N THR A 269 -16.80 4.22 -4.61
CA THR A 269 -17.04 4.03 -6.04
C THR A 269 -17.08 5.39 -6.73
N GLN A 270 -17.30 5.41 -8.04
CA GLN A 270 -17.44 6.68 -8.77
C GLN A 270 -18.63 7.55 -8.27
N LYS A 271 -19.64 6.95 -7.63
CA LYS A 271 -20.91 7.64 -7.27
C LYS A 271 -21.22 7.67 -5.78
N SER A 272 -20.80 6.67 -5.02
CA SER A 272 -21.13 6.51 -3.60
C SER A 272 -20.07 5.68 -2.88
N GLU A 273 -20.23 5.55 -1.56
CA GLU A 273 -19.54 4.53 -0.77
C GLU A 273 -19.81 3.13 -1.36
N LEU A 274 -18.85 2.22 -1.18
CA LEU A 274 -18.94 0.82 -1.61
C LEU A 274 -20.07 0.06 -0.88
N PHE A 275 -20.40 0.50 0.32
CA PHE A 275 -21.42 -0.10 1.18
C PHE A 275 -22.04 0.95 2.10
N ASN A 276 -23.15 0.62 2.76
CA ASN A 276 -23.80 1.52 3.72
C ASN A 276 -22.81 1.94 4.81
N PRO A 277 -22.60 3.25 5.08
CA PRO A 277 -21.65 3.74 6.09
C PRO A 277 -21.77 3.10 7.48
N GLU A 278 -22.97 2.63 7.88
CA GLU A 278 -23.16 1.92 9.15
C GLU A 278 -22.37 0.59 9.22
N ILE A 279 -22.06 -0.05 8.08
CA ILE A 279 -21.16 -1.21 8.05
C ILE A 279 -19.76 -0.80 8.50
N PHE A 280 -19.26 0.35 8.07
CA PHE A 280 -17.95 0.82 8.51
C PHE A 280 -17.95 1.04 10.02
N LYS A 281 -18.93 1.79 10.50
CA LYS A 281 -19.11 2.11 11.92
C LYS A 281 -19.20 0.87 12.80
N ASN A 282 -19.93 -0.16 12.37
CA ASN A 282 -20.19 -1.33 13.21
C ASN A 282 -19.03 -2.34 13.20
N TYR A 283 -18.32 -2.49 12.07
CA TYR A 283 -17.35 -3.58 11.92
C TYR A 283 -15.90 -3.11 11.69
N TYR A 284 -15.71 -2.04 10.91
CA TYR A 284 -14.37 -1.54 10.61
C TYR A 284 -13.84 -0.61 11.69
N LEU A 285 -14.65 0.34 12.13
CA LEU A 285 -14.26 1.36 13.09
C LEU A 285 -13.71 0.76 14.41
N PRO A 286 -14.33 -0.25 15.05
CA PRO A 286 -13.77 -0.85 16.27
C PRO A 286 -12.41 -1.50 16.04
N ALA A 287 -12.27 -2.25 14.93
CA ALA A 287 -11.03 -2.93 14.55
C ALA A 287 -9.91 -1.93 14.24
N TRP A 288 -10.22 -0.87 13.47
CA TRP A 288 -9.30 0.22 13.17
C TRP A 288 -8.87 0.95 14.44
N LYS A 289 -9.83 1.35 15.28
CA LYS A 289 -9.53 2.07 16.52
C LYS A 289 -8.59 1.26 17.41
N TYR A 290 -8.85 -0.04 17.58
CA TYR A 290 -8.00 -0.94 18.37
C TYR A 290 -6.54 -0.95 17.86
N THR A 291 -6.33 -1.15 16.57
CA THR A 291 -4.98 -1.19 15.99
C THR A 291 -4.30 0.19 16.08
N LEU A 292 -5.04 1.26 15.84
CA LEU A 292 -4.50 2.61 15.73
C LEU A 292 -4.11 3.17 17.10
N ASP A 293 -4.90 2.87 18.14
CA ASP A 293 -4.58 3.24 19.54
C ASP A 293 -3.23 2.65 19.97
N LYS A 294 -2.96 1.39 19.59
CA LYS A 294 -1.69 0.72 19.88
C LYS A 294 -0.51 1.35 19.13
N ILE A 295 -0.67 1.65 17.85
CA ILE A 295 0.36 2.33 17.06
C ILE A 295 0.65 3.71 17.64
N ARG A 296 -0.38 4.51 17.94
CA ARG A 296 -0.23 5.85 18.54
C ARG A 296 0.46 5.82 19.89
N LYS A 297 0.15 4.82 20.74
CA LYS A 297 0.80 4.66 22.04
C LYS A 297 2.32 4.45 21.90
N LYS A 298 2.75 3.75 20.84
CA LYS A 298 4.16 3.48 20.56
C LYS A 298 4.86 4.65 19.85
N ALA A 299 4.18 5.34 18.94
CA ALA A 299 4.76 6.42 18.15
C ALA A 299 3.77 7.59 17.97
N PRO A 300 3.54 8.41 19.01
CA PRO A 300 2.51 9.46 18.99
C PRO A 300 2.80 10.60 18.01
N ALA A 301 4.06 10.77 17.60
CA ALA A 301 4.45 11.76 16.60
C ALA A 301 4.15 11.34 15.16
N VAL A 302 3.99 10.04 14.90
CA VAL A 302 3.77 9.51 13.55
C VAL A 302 2.31 9.71 13.15
N LYS A 303 2.10 10.28 11.96
CA LYS A 303 0.76 10.50 11.41
C LYS A 303 0.30 9.28 10.63
N LEU A 304 -0.94 8.89 10.86
CA LEU A 304 -1.55 7.70 10.28
C LEU A 304 -2.29 8.07 9.00
N PHE A 305 -1.88 7.44 7.90
CA PHE A 305 -2.35 7.70 6.55
C PHE A 305 -3.18 6.53 6.04
N ILE A 306 -4.24 6.83 5.30
CA ILE A 306 -4.95 5.87 4.45
C ILE A 306 -5.12 6.42 3.05
N HIS A 307 -5.30 5.52 2.10
CA HIS A 307 -5.82 5.80 0.78
C HIS A 307 -7.14 5.09 0.56
N THR A 308 -8.06 5.77 -0.11
CA THR A 308 -9.28 5.17 -0.66
C THR A 308 -9.74 5.93 -1.90
N CYS A 309 -9.87 5.22 -3.03
CA CYS A 309 -10.52 5.77 -4.22
C CYS A 309 -12.03 5.98 -4.02
N GLY A 310 -12.59 6.85 -4.86
CA GLY A 310 -14.03 7.04 -5.00
C GLY A 310 -14.68 7.98 -3.97
N SER A 311 -16.01 8.04 -4.00
CA SER A 311 -16.81 8.88 -3.11
C SER A 311 -16.96 8.20 -1.74
N ILE A 312 -16.50 8.89 -0.68
CA ILE A 312 -16.43 8.36 0.70
C ILE A 312 -16.91 9.37 1.75
N LYS A 313 -17.70 10.38 1.36
CA LYS A 313 -18.06 11.53 2.20
C LYS A 313 -18.59 11.12 3.58
N ASN A 314 -19.42 10.08 3.64
CA ASN A 314 -20.06 9.65 4.89
C ASN A 314 -19.17 8.71 5.73
N LEU A 315 -18.03 8.27 5.20
CA LEU A 315 -17.02 7.48 5.94
C LEU A 315 -15.99 8.37 6.66
N ILE A 316 -15.79 9.60 6.20
CA ILE A 316 -14.79 10.54 6.76
C ILE A 316 -14.94 10.71 8.29
N PRO A 317 -16.13 10.91 8.87
CA PRO A 317 -16.28 11.03 10.31
C PRO A 317 -15.75 9.80 11.08
N PHE A 318 -15.95 8.60 10.54
CA PHE A 318 -15.47 7.36 11.17
C PHE A 318 -13.96 7.19 11.02
N PHE A 319 -13.36 7.64 9.92
CA PHE A 319 -11.90 7.68 9.81
C PHE A 319 -11.28 8.61 10.85
N ILE A 320 -11.89 9.79 11.07
CA ILE A 320 -11.46 10.73 12.12
C ILE A 320 -11.63 10.09 13.50
N GLU A 321 -12.74 9.40 13.76
CA GLU A 321 -12.99 8.73 15.05
C GLU A 321 -12.02 7.57 15.35
N ALA A 322 -11.62 6.82 14.32
CA ALA A 322 -10.55 5.83 14.41
C ALA A 322 -9.18 6.49 14.71
N GLY A 323 -9.04 7.78 14.36
CA GLY A 323 -7.87 8.62 14.55
C GLY A 323 -6.86 8.53 13.41
N ILE A 324 -7.39 8.47 12.18
CA ILE A 324 -6.64 8.75 10.96
C ILE A 324 -6.31 10.24 10.89
N HIS A 325 -5.11 10.55 10.39
CA HIS A 325 -4.62 11.91 10.25
C HIS A 325 -4.60 12.38 8.80
N ILE A 326 -4.36 11.47 7.85
CA ILE A 326 -4.20 11.79 6.43
C ILE A 326 -5.08 10.86 5.60
N LEU A 327 -5.88 11.45 4.72
CA LEU A 327 -6.72 10.77 3.75
C LEU A 327 -6.22 11.15 2.36
N ASN A 328 -5.86 10.15 1.56
CA ASN A 328 -5.50 10.29 0.15
C ASN A 328 -6.59 9.83 -0.79
#